data_AF-A0A8B5WCC2-F1
#
_entry.id   AF-A0A8B5WCC2-F1
#
_cell.length_a   1.000
_cell.length_b   1.000
_cell.length_c   1.000
_cell.angle_alpha   90.00
_cell.angle_beta   90.00
_cell.angle_gamma   90.00
#
_symmetry.space_group_name_H-M   'P 1'
#
loop_
_entity.id
_entity.type
_entity.pdbx_description
1 polymer ?
#
loop_
_entity_poly.entity_id
_entity_poly.type
_entity_poly.pdbx_seq_one_letter_code
_entity_poly.pdbx_strand_id
1 'polypeptide(L)' 'MLSAWVCWGFGNTSNINMQSTPTSSAAQSPLAGDPGSILRQVFGYDRFRGRQSEIIKAVTTGHNALVLMPTGGGKS' A
#
# COMPACT_ATOMS: atom_id res chain seq x y z
N MET A 1 35.13 54.48 -6.92
CA MET A 1 34.33 55.60 -6.36
C MET A 1 32.90 55.43 -6.83
N LEU A 2 31.94 55.52 -5.90
CA LEU A 2 30.50 55.29 -6.06
C LEU A 2 29.89 55.98 -7.30
N SER A 3 28.90 55.34 -7.94
CA SER A 3 27.51 55.87 -8.03
C SER A 3 26.55 54.99 -8.84
N ALA A 4 25.32 54.90 -8.32
CA ALA A 4 24.02 54.61 -8.97
C ALA A 4 23.80 53.21 -9.57
N TRP A 5 23.07 52.28 -8.92
CA TRP A 5 21.62 52.30 -8.67
C TRP A 5 20.80 52.73 -9.88
N VAL A 6 20.44 51.75 -10.72
CA VAL A 6 19.22 51.79 -11.54
C VAL A 6 18.40 50.53 -11.23
N CYS A 7 17.15 50.80 -10.89
CA CYS A 7 16.12 49.93 -10.38
C CYS A 7 15.56 49.02 -11.49
N TRP A 8 15.57 47.69 -11.33
CA TRP A 8 14.59 46.80 -11.98
C TRP A 8 14.48 45.44 -11.27
N GLY A 9 13.24 45.03 -10.97
CA GLY A 9 12.89 43.61 -10.94
C GLY A 9 12.77 42.95 -9.57
N PHE A 10 11.69 43.29 -8.86
CA PHE A 10 11.01 42.37 -7.94
C PHE A 10 10.78 41.03 -8.65
N GLY A 11 11.32 39.94 -8.11
CA GLY A 11 11.17 38.60 -8.69
C GLY A 11 11.52 37.54 -7.67
N ASN A 12 10.64 37.39 -6.68
CA ASN A 12 10.69 36.40 -5.61
C ASN A 12 11.10 35.01 -6.11
N THR A 13 12.31 34.58 -5.78
CA THR A 13 12.87 33.25 -6.04
C THR A 13 12.29 32.24 -5.06
N SER A 14 10.99 31.94 -5.12
CA SER A 14 10.37 30.90 -4.26
C SER A 14 9.01 30.43 -4.77
N ASN A 15 8.99 29.72 -5.91
CA ASN A 15 8.16 28.53 -6.13
C ASN A 15 8.16 28.17 -7.61
N ILE A 16 9.19 27.44 -8.04
CA ILE A 16 8.98 26.49 -9.12
C ILE A 16 8.23 25.33 -8.45
N ASN A 17 6.91 25.44 -8.34
CA ASN A 17 6.09 24.26 -8.10
C ASN A 17 6.12 23.48 -9.42
N MET A 18 7.18 22.70 -9.61
CA MET A 18 7.22 21.64 -10.61
C MET A 18 5.91 20.91 -10.42
N GLN A 19 5.05 21.01 -11.43
CA GLN A 19 3.87 20.19 -11.61
C GLN A 19 4.18 18.85 -10.98
N SER A 20 3.52 18.57 -9.86
CA SER A 20 3.54 17.26 -9.26
C SER A 20 3.01 16.39 -10.37
N THR A 21 3.91 15.74 -11.11
CA THR A 21 3.55 14.49 -11.76
C THR A 21 2.80 13.77 -10.65
N PRO A 22 1.55 13.30 -10.85
CA PRO A 22 1.16 12.17 -10.06
C PRO A 22 2.23 11.15 -10.44
N THR A 23 3.26 11.02 -9.59
CA THR A 23 4.08 9.83 -9.55
C THR A 23 3.05 8.80 -9.17
N SER A 24 2.40 8.28 -10.21
CA SER A 24 1.31 7.35 -10.16
C SER A 24 1.91 6.15 -9.49
N SER A 25 1.69 6.07 -8.18
CA SER A 25 1.75 4.87 -7.37
C SER A 25 2.78 3.88 -7.90
N ALA A 26 4.07 4.17 -7.69
CA ALA A 26 5.10 3.17 -7.82
C ALA A 26 4.69 1.99 -6.93
N ALA A 27 4.14 0.95 -7.55
CA ALA A 27 3.90 -0.39 -7.02
C ALA A 27 3.79 -0.46 -5.49
N GLN A 28 2.64 -0.09 -4.94
CA GLN A 28 2.16 -0.87 -3.80
C GLN A 28 2.22 -2.32 -4.28
N SER A 29 3.10 -3.17 -3.74
CA SER A 29 3.09 -4.57 -4.10
C SER A 29 1.64 -5.02 -3.88
N PRO A 30 0.91 -5.49 -4.91
CA PRO A 30 -0.54 -5.67 -4.82
C PRO A 30 -0.98 -6.77 -3.83
N LEU A 31 -0.02 -7.30 -3.07
CA LEU A 31 -0.10 -8.32 -2.04
C LEU A 31 0.16 -7.77 -0.62
N ALA A 32 0.60 -6.53 -0.43
CA ALA A 32 1.24 -6.07 0.82
C ALA A 32 0.31 -5.72 2.00
N GLY A 33 -0.91 -6.27 2.08
CA GLY A 33 -1.69 -6.05 3.31
C GLY A 33 -3.07 -6.67 3.39
N ASP A 34 -3.69 -6.98 2.26
CA ASP A 34 -5.01 -7.60 2.24
C ASP A 34 -4.93 -9.10 1.92
N PRO A 35 -5.25 -9.99 2.88
CA PRO A 35 -5.29 -11.43 2.64
C PRO A 35 -6.22 -11.83 1.49
N GLY A 36 -7.32 -11.10 1.25
CA GLY A 36 -8.24 -11.39 0.15
C GLY A 36 -7.60 -11.16 -1.23
N SER A 37 -6.83 -10.08 -1.35
CA SER A 37 -6.07 -9.75 -2.56
C SER A 37 -5.01 -10.81 -2.87
N ILE A 38 -4.29 -11.29 -1.85
CA ILE A 38 -3.36 -12.42 -1.98
C ILE A 38 -4.10 -13.69 -2.41
N LEU A 39 -5.22 -14.01 -1.76
CA LEU A 39 -6.02 -15.18 -2.06
C LEU A 39 -6.42 -15.23 -3.53
N ARG A 40 -6.83 -14.09 -4.09
CA ARG A 40 -7.24 -14.01 -5.50
C ARG A 40 -6.06 -14.05 -6.47
N GLN A 41 -5.00 -13.28 -6.21
CA GLN A 41 -3.86 -13.16 -7.14
C GLN A 41 -2.98 -14.40 -7.18
N VAL A 42 -2.77 -15.06 -6.02
CA VAL A 42 -1.85 -16.19 -5.90
C VAL A 42 -2.57 -17.52 -6.02
N PHE A 43 -3.75 -17.65 -5.40
CA PHE A 43 -4.48 -18.92 -5.34
C PHE A 43 -5.72 -18.97 -6.25
N GLY A 44 -6.10 -17.86 -6.89
CA GLY A 44 -7.23 -17.80 -7.81
C GLY A 44 -8.60 -17.97 -7.14
N TYR A 45 -8.71 -17.78 -5.82
CA TYR A 45 -10.00 -17.87 -5.12
C TYR A 45 -10.58 -16.48 -4.83
N ASP A 46 -11.89 -16.33 -5.09
CA ASP A 46 -12.60 -15.06 -4.86
C ASP A 46 -12.91 -14.80 -3.38
N ARG A 47 -12.98 -15.87 -2.56
CA ARG A 47 -13.32 -15.78 -1.14
C ARG A 47 -12.73 -16.92 -0.32
N PHE A 48 -12.46 -16.63 0.95
CA PHE A 48 -12.15 -17.64 1.95
C PHE A 48 -13.32 -18.61 2.13
N ARG A 49 -13.00 -19.87 2.43
CA ARG A 49 -13.97 -20.92 2.70
C ARG A 49 -14.13 -21.10 4.21
N GLY A 50 -15.38 -21.29 4.65
CA GLY A 50 -15.69 -21.55 6.05
C GLY A 50 -15.05 -20.52 6.99
N ARG A 51 -14.27 -21.01 7.97
CA ARG A 51 -13.64 -20.18 9.02
C ARG A 51 -12.20 -19.75 8.70
N GLN A 52 -11.74 -19.94 7.45
CA GLN A 52 -10.37 -19.57 7.06
C GLN A 52 -10.07 -18.09 7.33
N SER A 53 -11.01 -17.18 7.05
CA SER A 53 -10.84 -15.75 7.31
C SER A 53 -10.67 -15.43 8.80
N GLU A 54 -11.42 -16.09 9.68
CA GLU A 54 -11.31 -15.95 11.13
C GLU A 54 -9.95 -16.43 11.63
N ILE A 55 -9.48 -17.58 11.12
CA ILE A 55 -8.18 -18.16 11.48
C ILE A 55 -7.04 -17.25 11.02
N ILE A 56 -7.07 -16.79 9.76
CA ILE A 56 -6.06 -15.87 9.23
C ILE A 56 -6.03 -14.59 10.04
N LYS A 57 -7.19 -14.00 10.32
CA LYS A 57 -7.29 -12.79 11.16
C LYS A 57 -6.68 -13.03 12.54
N ALA A 58 -6.98 -14.15 13.20
CA ALA A 58 -6.42 -14.44 14.52
C ALA A 58 -4.89 -14.45 14.49
N VAL A 59 -4.30 -15.18 13.53
CA VAL A 59 -2.84 -15.32 13.43
C VAL A 59 -2.16 -14.02 13.00
N THR A 60 -2.74 -13.27 12.06
CA THR A 60 -2.18 -11.98 11.62
C THR A 60 -2.29 -10.90 12.69
N THR A 61 -3.23 -11.02 13.64
CA THR A 61 -3.28 -10.17 14.84
C THR A 61 -2.36 -10.61 15.98
N GLY A 62 -1.55 -11.66 15.78
CA GLY A 62 -0.59 -12.16 16.76
C GLY A 62 -1.17 -13.16 17.77
N HIS A 63 -2.37 -13.69 17.54
CA HIS A 63 -2.95 -14.74 18.38
C HIS A 63 -2.55 -16.13 17.89
N ASN A 64 -2.42 -17.06 18.84
CA ASN A 64 -2.26 -18.48 18.52
C ASN A 64 -3.59 -19.08 18.08
N ALA A 65 -3.56 -19.98 17.09
CA ALA A 65 -4.75 -20.67 16.60
C ALA A 65 -4.50 -22.18 16.52
N LEU A 66 -5.37 -22.98 17.17
CA LEU A 66 -5.46 -24.42 16.97
C LEU A 66 -6.58 -24.70 15.96
N VAL A 67 -6.24 -25.27 14.81
CA VAL A 67 -7.21 -25.47 13.73
C VAL A 67 -7.51 -26.95 13.55
N LEU A 68 -8.71 -27.40 13.92
CA LEU A 68 -9.22 -28.74 13.62
C LEU A 68 -10.17 -28.69 12.42
N MET A 69 -9.78 -29.31 11.31
CA MET A 69 -10.58 -29.41 10.07
C MET A 69 -10.30 -30.77 9.44
N PRO A 70 -11.27 -31.38 8.75
CA PRO A 70 -11.06 -32.64 8.04
C PRO A 70 -10.02 -32.49 6.94
N THR A 71 -9.42 -33.62 6.54
CA THR A 71 -8.57 -33.71 5.36
C THR A 71 -9.33 -33.19 4.13
N GLY A 72 -8.67 -32.36 3.31
CA GLY A 72 -9.33 -31.68 2.19
C GLY A 72 -10.15 -30.44 2.56
N GLY A 73 -10.28 -30.10 3.84
CA GLY A 73 -11.03 -28.93 4.31
C GLY A 73 -10.40 -27.56 3.97
N GLY A 74 -9.23 -27.53 3.34
CA GLY A 74 -8.51 -26.29 3.02
C GLY A 74 -7.79 -25.68 4.22
N LYS A 75 -7.07 -26.49 5.01
CA LYS A 75 -6.24 -25.99 6.11
C LYS A 75 -4.91 -25.40 5.63
N SER A 76 -4.34 -25.98 4.57
CA SER A 76 -3.18 -25.47 3.83
C SER A 76 -3.60 -24.36 2.87
#